data_AF-A0A381LD07-F1
#
_entry.id   AF-A0A381LD07-F1
#
_cell.length_a   1.000
_cell.length_b   1.000
_cell.length_c   1.000
_cell.angle_alpha   90.00
_cell.angle_beta   90.00
_cell.angle_gamma   90.00
#
_symmetry.space_group_name_H-M   'P 1'
#
loop_
_entity.id
_entity.type
_entity.pdbx_description
1 polymer ?
#
loop_
_entity_poly.entity_id
_entity_poly.type
_entity_poly.pdbx_seq_one_letter_code
_entity_poly.pdbx_strand_id
1 'polypeptide(L)'
;MKVQSISKLSAHYNRIHKSTALNLFHLLLTRPTSLYRAAPTVATTTCHFSTTANKAGNWLLPSVHEAKKSSKGRPRVPTGGSSRGTEVIYGDYGLRMCDRHRRLPASALKIGEDAIKVRLKGMRYRLYKRVCAQIGVYTKGNEVRMGKGKGSFDYWAARVAVSKIIFEIKGDVHEQVARDAFRLAGNKMPGQYEFVKRGDPPVVGITKLAGVSLEELKKPRRKVPLPMPGKISPETSITTQ
;
A
#
# COMPACT_ATOMS: atom_id res chain seq x y z
N MET A 1 -59.26 36.23 14.86
CA MET A 1 -59.35 35.61 13.50
C MET A 1 -58.80 34.18 13.56
N LYS A 2 -59.13 33.31 12.60
CA LYS A 2 -58.89 31.86 12.72
C LYS A 2 -57.41 31.45 12.54
N VAL A 3 -56.90 30.68 13.50
CA VAL A 3 -55.78 29.75 13.29
C VAL A 3 -56.30 28.55 12.48
N GLN A 4 -55.48 27.97 11.60
CA GLN A 4 -55.79 26.68 10.97
C GLN A 4 -54.68 25.64 11.19
N SER A 5 -55.11 24.41 11.44
CA SER A 5 -54.25 23.24 11.66
C SER A 5 -53.93 22.52 10.36
N ILE A 6 -52.71 21.98 10.24
CA ILE A 6 -52.33 21.08 9.13
C ILE A 6 -52.11 19.68 9.72
N SER A 7 -53.13 18.84 9.64
CA SER A 7 -53.10 17.46 10.16
C SER A 7 -53.93 16.51 9.29
N LYS A 8 -53.38 16.08 8.15
CA LYS A 8 -53.96 15.01 7.31
C LYS A 8 -52.89 14.07 6.74
N LEU A 9 -52.61 13.01 7.49
CA LEU A 9 -52.07 11.73 7.00
C LEU A 9 -53.13 10.66 7.29
N SER A 10 -53.63 9.97 6.27
CA SER A 10 -54.20 8.62 6.42
C SER A 10 -54.29 7.91 5.06
N ALA A 11 -54.29 6.58 5.10
CA ALA A 11 -54.10 5.71 3.94
C ALA A 11 -55.33 5.58 3.02
N HIS A 12 -55.08 5.37 1.73
CA HIS A 12 -56.05 4.75 0.83
C HIS A 12 -55.37 3.95 -0.30
N TYR A 13 -55.19 2.64 -0.09
CA TYR A 13 -55.53 1.63 -1.10
C TYR A 13 -55.76 0.28 -0.42
N ASN A 14 -56.71 -0.52 -0.94
CA ASN A 14 -57.20 -1.72 -0.27
C ASN A 14 -57.88 -2.68 -1.28
N ARG A 15 -57.66 -4.01 -1.16
CA ARG A 15 -58.21 -5.09 -2.02
C ARG A 15 -57.72 -5.01 -3.50
N ILE A 16 -57.84 -5.99 -4.41
CA ILE A 16 -58.45 -7.35 -4.47
C ILE A 16 -57.66 -8.18 -5.55
N HIS A 17 -57.67 -9.51 -5.77
CA HIS A 17 -58.36 -10.66 -5.16
C HIS A 17 -57.41 -11.90 -5.02
N LYS A 18 -57.72 -13.07 -5.62
CA LYS A 18 -56.94 -14.32 -5.76
C LYS A 18 -57.43 -15.11 -7.02
N SER A 19 -56.85 -16.29 -7.30
CA SER A 19 -57.18 -17.24 -8.40
C SER A 19 -56.55 -16.88 -9.76
N THR A 20 -56.23 -17.79 -10.68
CA THR A 20 -56.72 -19.18 -10.93
C THR A 20 -55.63 -20.21 -11.31
N ALA A 21 -56.06 -21.49 -11.36
CA ALA A 21 -55.58 -22.60 -12.20
C ALA A 21 -54.14 -23.15 -12.05
N LEU A 22 -54.07 -24.41 -11.61
CA LEU A 22 -53.02 -25.37 -11.98
C LEU A 22 -53.24 -25.86 -13.42
N ASN A 23 -52.17 -26.25 -14.13
CA ASN A 23 -52.28 -27.30 -15.13
C ASN A 23 -50.96 -28.06 -15.31
N LEU A 24 -51.03 -29.38 -15.44
CA LEU A 24 -49.88 -30.23 -15.83
C LEU A 24 -49.82 -30.30 -17.35
N PHE A 25 -48.63 -30.38 -17.94
CA PHE A 25 -48.39 -31.27 -19.08
C PHE A 25 -46.89 -31.60 -19.25
N HIS A 26 -46.61 -32.78 -19.83
CA HIS A 26 -45.26 -33.28 -20.10
C HIS A 26 -44.52 -32.44 -21.16
N LEU A 27 -43.19 -32.30 -20.98
CA LEU A 27 -42.25 -32.90 -21.94
C LEU A 27 -40.88 -33.16 -21.30
N LEU A 28 -40.35 -34.38 -21.46
CA LEU A 28 -38.97 -34.72 -21.11
C LEU A 28 -38.08 -34.56 -22.35
N LEU A 29 -37.15 -33.60 -22.33
CA LEU A 29 -36.11 -33.44 -23.35
C LEU A 29 -34.73 -33.39 -22.70
N THR A 30 -34.04 -34.53 -22.70
CA THR A 30 -32.67 -34.70 -22.22
C THR A 30 -31.69 -33.92 -23.10
N ARG A 31 -31.20 -32.77 -22.61
CA ARG A 31 -30.06 -32.08 -23.23
C ARG A 31 -28.74 -32.71 -22.77
N PRO A 32 -27.79 -32.98 -23.69
CA PRO A 32 -26.56 -33.68 -23.35
C PRO A 32 -25.63 -32.85 -22.45
N THR A 33 -24.93 -33.53 -21.54
CA THR A 33 -23.96 -32.92 -20.62
C THR A 33 -22.69 -32.49 -21.36
N SER A 34 -22.54 -31.18 -21.58
CA SER A 34 -21.26 -30.58 -22.00
C SER A 34 -20.70 -29.69 -20.89
N LEU A 35 -20.32 -30.33 -19.78
CA LEU A 35 -19.60 -29.65 -18.69
C LEU A 35 -18.12 -29.51 -19.07
N TYR A 36 -17.83 -28.70 -20.09
CA TYR A 36 -16.51 -28.07 -20.21
C TYR A 36 -16.33 -27.14 -19.00
N ARG A 37 -15.85 -27.72 -17.90
CA ARG A 37 -15.40 -27.02 -16.71
C ARG A 37 -14.20 -26.17 -17.13
N ALA A 38 -14.48 -24.94 -17.54
CA ALA A 38 -13.46 -23.92 -17.75
C ALA A 38 -12.54 -23.95 -16.53
N ALA A 39 -11.26 -24.22 -16.76
CA ALA A 39 -10.29 -24.22 -15.69
C ALA A 39 -10.36 -22.86 -14.99
N PRO A 40 -10.29 -22.79 -13.65
CA PRO A 40 -10.16 -21.51 -12.98
C PRO A 40 -8.81 -20.93 -13.40
N THR A 41 -8.83 -20.07 -14.43
CA THR A 41 -7.77 -19.11 -14.67
C THR A 41 -7.69 -18.30 -13.39
N VAL A 42 -6.69 -18.62 -12.56
CA VAL A 42 -6.38 -17.88 -11.35
C VAL A 42 -5.86 -16.52 -11.82
N ALA A 43 -6.81 -15.65 -12.13
CA ALA A 43 -6.60 -14.25 -12.40
C ALA A 43 -5.90 -13.71 -11.15
N THR A 44 -4.58 -13.65 -11.24
CA THR A 44 -3.73 -13.19 -10.15
C THR A 44 -3.76 -11.67 -10.18
N THR A 45 -4.96 -11.12 -9.97
CA THR A 45 -5.22 -9.74 -9.59
C THR A 45 -4.82 -9.56 -8.12
N THR A 46 -3.58 -9.95 -7.81
CA THR A 46 -2.84 -9.43 -6.67
C THR A 46 -3.02 -7.92 -6.69
N CYS A 47 -3.60 -7.38 -5.61
CA CYS A 47 -3.94 -5.96 -5.56
C CYS A 47 -2.64 -5.13 -5.42
N HIS A 48 -1.93 -4.92 -6.54
CA HIS A 48 -0.71 -4.10 -6.69
C HIS A 48 -0.95 -2.60 -6.44
N PHE A 49 -2.12 -2.25 -5.91
CA PHE A 49 -2.56 -0.89 -5.61
C PHE A 49 -1.70 -0.22 -4.52
N SER A 50 -1.80 1.11 -4.45
CA SER A 50 -1.07 1.95 -3.50
C SER A 50 -1.05 1.37 -2.09
N THR A 51 0.13 1.35 -1.49
CA THR A 51 0.39 0.72 -0.19
C THR A 51 -0.19 1.51 1.00
N THR A 52 -0.83 2.64 0.70
CA THR A 52 -1.76 3.42 1.52
C THR A 52 -2.86 3.91 0.57
N ALA A 53 -4.13 3.51 0.76
CA ALA A 53 -5.24 3.91 -0.13
C ALA A 53 -5.56 5.40 0.00
N ASN A 54 -5.75 6.15 -1.09
CA ASN A 54 -5.81 7.62 -1.01
C ASN A 54 -7.15 8.15 -0.43
N LYS A 55 -7.11 8.95 0.64
CA LYS A 55 -8.28 9.63 1.25
C LYS A 55 -8.69 10.91 0.49
N ALA A 56 -8.73 10.83 -0.85
CA ALA A 56 -8.89 11.95 -1.77
C ALA A 56 -7.83 13.08 -1.62
N GLY A 57 -7.72 13.93 -2.64
CA GLY A 57 -6.75 15.03 -2.66
C GLY A 57 -5.28 14.57 -2.77
N ASN A 58 -4.39 15.36 -2.18
CA ASN A 58 -2.94 15.27 -2.40
C ASN A 58 -2.27 14.17 -1.54
N TRP A 59 -1.17 13.61 -2.03
CA TRP A 59 -0.44 12.50 -1.38
C TRP A 59 0.25 12.88 -0.06
N LEU A 60 0.37 14.18 0.22
CA LEU A 60 0.94 14.76 1.45
C LEU A 60 -0.11 15.43 2.35
N LEU A 61 -1.24 15.83 1.78
CA LEU A 61 -2.35 16.51 2.47
C LEU A 61 -3.67 15.97 1.88
N PRO A 62 -4.40 15.09 2.58
CA PRO A 62 -5.72 14.67 2.14
C PRO A 62 -6.67 15.88 2.11
N SER A 63 -7.59 15.92 1.15
CA SER A 63 -8.56 17.03 1.03
C SER A 63 -9.67 16.98 2.08
N VAL A 64 -9.75 15.90 2.86
CA VAL A 64 -10.78 15.65 3.87
C VAL A 64 -10.18 15.70 5.27
N HIS A 65 -10.72 16.57 6.14
CA HIS A 65 -10.33 16.67 7.55
C HIS A 65 -10.66 15.39 8.33
N GLU A 66 -9.89 15.07 9.37
CA GLU A 66 -10.21 13.92 10.23
C GLU A 66 -11.42 14.21 11.13
N ALA A 67 -12.54 13.52 10.89
CA ALA A 67 -13.75 13.60 11.73
C ALA A 67 -13.51 13.25 13.22
N LYS A 68 -12.43 12.52 13.53
CA LYS A 68 -11.98 12.24 14.90
C LYS A 68 -10.45 12.17 14.95
N LYS A 69 -9.83 12.96 15.85
CA LYS A 69 -8.37 13.12 15.97
C LYS A 69 -7.62 11.77 16.08
N SER A 70 -6.92 11.31 15.04
CA SER A 70 -6.20 10.02 14.94
C SER A 70 -5.35 9.64 16.16
N SER A 71 -5.43 8.38 16.62
CA SER A 71 -4.58 7.87 17.69
C SER A 71 -3.14 7.61 17.21
N LYS A 72 -2.15 7.63 18.13
CA LYS A 72 -0.72 7.50 17.79
C LYS A 72 -0.43 6.22 17.00
N GLY A 73 -1.00 5.08 17.42
CA GLY A 73 -0.84 3.76 16.79
C GLY A 73 0.62 3.30 16.72
N ARG A 74 0.90 2.34 15.83
CA ARG A 74 2.25 1.89 15.43
C ARG A 74 2.27 1.57 13.93
N PRO A 75 3.41 1.67 13.22
CA PRO A 75 3.54 1.10 11.88
C PRO A 75 3.38 -0.44 11.87
N ARG A 76 3.01 -1.00 10.73
CA ARG A 76 2.80 -2.46 10.58
C ARG A 76 4.13 -3.20 10.54
N VAL A 77 4.26 -4.27 11.34
CA VAL A 77 5.34 -5.26 11.29
C VAL A 77 4.79 -6.55 10.66
N PRO A 78 5.29 -7.01 9.51
CA PRO A 78 4.70 -8.14 8.78
C PRO A 78 5.27 -9.51 9.19
N THR A 79 4.93 -10.01 10.38
CA THR A 79 5.40 -11.32 10.87
C THR A 79 4.94 -12.48 9.97
N GLY A 80 3.70 -12.44 9.47
CA GLY A 80 3.10 -13.46 8.59
C GLY A 80 3.58 -13.42 7.13
N GLY A 81 4.87 -13.25 6.88
CA GLY A 81 5.48 -13.47 5.56
C GLY A 81 5.16 -12.46 4.44
N SER A 82 4.54 -11.30 4.72
CA SER A 82 3.96 -10.48 3.64
C SER A 82 4.96 -9.56 2.92
N SER A 83 5.17 -9.79 1.63
CA SER A 83 5.98 -9.00 0.69
C SER A 83 5.35 -7.69 0.17
N ARG A 84 4.07 -7.41 0.51
CA ARG A 84 3.27 -6.32 -0.08
C ARG A 84 3.95 -4.94 -0.01
N GLY A 85 4.35 -4.42 -1.17
CA GLY A 85 4.94 -3.08 -1.31
C GLY A 85 6.46 -3.02 -1.11
N THR A 86 7.15 -4.17 -1.18
CA THR A 86 8.63 -4.26 -1.12
C THR A 86 9.31 -4.36 -2.51
N GLU A 87 8.49 -4.52 -3.54
CA GLU A 87 8.82 -4.62 -4.97
C GLU A 87 8.53 -3.30 -5.72
N VAL A 88 9.27 -3.02 -6.80
CA VAL A 88 9.04 -1.89 -7.70
C VAL A 88 7.95 -2.27 -8.73
N ILE A 89 6.90 -1.46 -8.88
CA ILE A 89 5.74 -1.81 -9.73
C ILE A 89 5.58 -0.87 -10.93
N TYR A 90 5.55 0.46 -10.72
CA TYR A 90 5.27 1.43 -11.78
C TYR A 90 6.55 2.01 -12.39
N GLY A 91 7.57 2.26 -11.56
CA GLY A 91 8.90 2.69 -11.99
C GLY A 91 9.80 1.55 -12.47
N ASP A 92 10.91 1.91 -13.08
CA ASP A 92 12.01 1.02 -13.46
C ASP A 92 13.05 0.93 -12.32
N TYR A 93 13.14 1.99 -11.50
CA TYR A 93 13.94 2.08 -10.29
C TYR A 93 13.10 2.56 -9.09
N GLY A 94 13.51 2.26 -7.87
CA GLY A 94 12.83 2.71 -6.65
C GLY A 94 13.73 2.87 -5.41
N LEU A 95 13.18 3.58 -4.41
CA LEU A 95 13.79 3.84 -3.10
C LEU A 95 13.06 3.04 -2.00
N ARG A 96 13.76 2.13 -1.34
CA ARG A 96 13.20 1.21 -0.33
C ARG A 96 13.82 1.48 1.05
N MET A 97 12.99 1.54 2.10
CA MET A 97 13.45 1.72 3.48
C MET A 97 14.09 0.43 3.99
N CYS A 98 15.41 0.38 4.24
CA CYS A 98 16.11 -0.88 4.49
C CYS A 98 16.24 -1.28 5.98
N ASP A 99 15.94 -0.38 6.91
CA ASP A 99 16.33 -0.50 8.33
C ASP A 99 15.18 -0.85 9.30
N ARG A 100 14.30 0.10 9.66
CA ARG A 100 13.25 -0.07 10.67
C ARG A 100 12.01 0.75 10.33
N HIS A 101 10.86 0.13 10.56
CA HIS A 101 9.55 0.75 10.38
C HIS A 101 9.44 2.08 11.14
N ARG A 102 8.93 3.12 10.49
CA ARG A 102 8.81 4.48 11.07
C ARG A 102 7.52 5.18 10.66
N ARG A 103 7.22 6.27 11.35
CA ARG A 103 6.18 7.22 10.96
C ARG A 103 6.85 8.42 10.29
N LEU A 104 6.79 8.51 8.97
CA LEU A 104 7.38 9.60 8.21
C LEU A 104 6.43 10.81 8.18
N PRO A 105 6.89 12.03 8.53
CA PRO A 105 6.10 13.24 8.35
C PRO A 105 6.00 13.64 6.88
N ALA A 106 4.93 14.32 6.50
CA ALA A 106 4.73 14.84 5.14
C ALA A 106 5.86 15.79 4.70
N SER A 107 6.45 16.56 5.62
CA SER A 107 7.61 17.43 5.36
C SER A 107 8.84 16.65 4.87
N ALA A 108 9.20 15.54 5.53
CA ALA A 108 10.33 14.71 5.10
C ALA A 108 10.06 14.05 3.73
N LEU A 109 8.82 13.58 3.50
CA LEU A 109 8.41 13.04 2.20
C LEU A 109 8.48 14.09 1.08
N LYS A 110 8.10 15.34 1.37
CA LYS A 110 8.24 16.49 0.46
C LYS A 110 9.70 16.80 0.14
N ILE A 111 10.56 16.88 1.17
CA ILE A 111 12.02 17.10 1.01
C ILE A 111 12.66 15.97 0.17
N GLY A 112 12.23 14.72 0.37
CA GLY A 112 12.67 13.58 -0.44
C GLY A 112 12.23 13.68 -1.91
N GLU A 113 10.98 14.06 -2.18
CA GLU A 113 10.50 14.32 -3.55
C GLU A 113 11.31 15.45 -4.22
N ASP A 114 11.54 16.56 -3.51
CA ASP A 114 12.20 17.72 -4.09
C ASP A 114 13.72 17.50 -4.29
N ALA A 115 14.37 16.67 -3.46
CA ALA A 115 15.74 16.22 -3.70
C ALA A 115 15.87 15.44 -5.02
N ILE A 116 14.93 14.53 -5.32
CA ILE A 116 14.87 13.81 -6.60
C ILE A 116 14.66 14.80 -7.75
N LYS A 117 13.70 15.74 -7.61
CA LYS A 117 13.39 16.72 -8.66
C LYS A 117 14.55 17.63 -9.00
N VAL A 118 15.30 18.10 -8.00
CA VAL A 118 16.49 18.93 -8.21
C VAL A 118 17.57 18.13 -8.95
N ARG A 119 17.82 16.87 -8.55
CA ARG A 119 18.88 16.06 -9.16
C ARG A 119 18.57 15.60 -10.59
N LEU A 120 17.30 15.49 -10.95
CA LEU A 120 16.80 15.09 -12.28
C LEU A 120 16.22 16.26 -13.09
N LYS A 121 16.51 17.52 -12.71
CA LYS A 121 16.03 18.71 -13.42
C LYS A 121 16.49 18.66 -14.89
N GLY A 122 15.55 18.79 -15.83
CA GLY A 122 15.78 18.71 -17.28
C GLY A 122 15.63 17.32 -17.90
N MET A 123 15.49 16.24 -17.11
CA MET A 123 15.38 14.87 -17.63
C MET A 123 13.91 14.45 -17.85
N ARG A 124 13.67 13.49 -18.75
CA ARG A 124 12.32 12.99 -19.10
C ARG A 124 11.91 11.80 -18.23
N TYR A 125 11.45 12.08 -17.01
CA TYR A 125 11.05 11.06 -16.02
C TYR A 125 9.66 11.30 -15.40
N ARG A 126 9.08 10.24 -14.83
CA ARG A 126 7.84 10.26 -14.04
C ARG A 126 8.09 9.66 -12.66
N LEU A 127 7.92 10.48 -11.62
CA LEU A 127 8.11 10.12 -10.21
C LEU A 127 6.78 9.70 -9.54
N TYR A 128 6.65 8.40 -9.30
CA TYR A 128 5.53 7.79 -8.56
C TYR A 128 5.79 7.81 -7.06
N LYS A 129 4.70 7.90 -6.29
CA LYS A 129 4.71 7.86 -4.82
C LYS A 129 3.92 6.65 -4.36
N ARG A 130 4.58 5.67 -3.74
CA ARG A 130 3.98 4.41 -3.26
C ARG A 130 3.32 4.55 -1.88
N VAL A 131 3.57 5.67 -1.19
CA VAL A 131 3.14 5.99 0.17
C VAL A 131 2.39 7.32 0.17
N CYS A 132 1.35 7.44 0.99
CA CYS A 132 0.56 8.67 1.20
C CYS A 132 0.49 9.01 2.70
N ALA A 133 0.53 10.31 3.04
CA ALA A 133 0.46 10.82 4.42
C ALA A 133 -0.98 11.25 4.76
N GLN A 134 -1.59 10.59 5.75
CA GLN A 134 -3.06 10.63 5.97
C GLN A 134 -3.48 10.46 7.44
N ILE A 135 -2.50 10.33 8.32
CA ILE A 135 -2.70 10.15 9.75
C ILE A 135 -2.37 11.48 10.37
N GLY A 136 -3.38 12.15 10.91
CA GLY A 136 -3.18 13.39 11.64
C GLY A 136 -2.30 13.13 12.87
N VAL A 137 -1.17 13.81 12.93
CA VAL A 137 -0.40 13.94 14.17
C VAL A 137 -0.99 15.09 14.96
N TYR A 138 -1.19 14.85 16.24
CA TYR A 138 -1.73 15.82 17.18
C TYR A 138 -0.74 15.93 18.33
N THR A 139 -0.25 17.13 18.54
CA THR A 139 0.81 17.46 19.50
C THR A 139 0.22 18.44 20.52
N LYS A 140 0.69 18.36 21.76
CA LYS A 140 0.44 19.38 22.78
C LYS A 140 1.71 20.22 22.86
N GLY A 141 1.58 21.54 23.00
CA GLY A 141 2.73 22.41 23.20
C GLY A 141 3.54 22.01 24.43
N ASN A 142 4.85 22.21 24.36
CA ASN A 142 5.82 21.75 25.35
C ASN A 142 5.64 22.46 26.71
N GLU A 143 5.06 23.66 26.68
CA GLU A 143 4.70 24.50 27.82
C GLU A 143 3.50 23.99 28.64
N VAL A 144 2.65 23.12 28.07
CA VAL A 144 1.41 22.68 28.74
C VAL A 144 1.60 21.35 29.49
N ARG A 145 1.36 21.37 30.80
CA ARG A 145 1.39 20.19 31.69
C ARG A 145 0.49 19.03 31.21
N MET A 146 0.78 17.83 31.72
CA MET A 146 0.04 16.60 31.43
C MET A 146 -1.45 16.65 31.86
N GLY A 147 -2.27 15.70 31.39
CA GLY A 147 -3.73 15.76 31.55
C GLY A 147 -4.42 16.67 30.52
N LYS A 148 -5.59 17.23 30.85
CA LYS A 148 -6.37 18.18 30.02
C LYS A 148 -6.64 17.75 28.56
N GLY A 149 -6.74 16.45 28.29
CA GLY A 149 -7.11 15.92 26.97
C GLY A 149 -6.01 15.99 25.89
N LYS A 150 -6.42 16.06 24.62
CA LYS A 150 -5.56 15.88 23.43
C LYS A 150 -5.41 17.18 22.63
N GLY A 151 -4.16 17.56 22.36
CA GLY A 151 -3.77 18.81 21.70
C GLY A 151 -4.28 19.04 20.26
N SER A 152 -3.81 20.14 19.66
CA SER A 152 -4.12 20.60 18.30
C SER A 152 -3.58 19.65 17.23
N PHE A 153 -4.02 19.86 15.99
CA PHE A 153 -3.39 19.23 14.82
C PHE A 153 -2.01 19.85 14.59
N ASP A 154 -1.06 19.04 14.13
CA ASP A 154 0.35 19.40 13.96
C ASP A 154 0.77 19.16 12.49
N TYR A 155 0.92 17.90 12.07
CA TYR A 155 1.24 17.54 10.68
C TYR A 155 0.61 16.23 10.23
N TRP A 156 0.50 16.04 8.91
CA TRP A 156 0.14 14.76 8.29
C TRP A 156 1.33 13.81 8.26
N ALA A 157 1.09 12.52 8.53
CA ALA A 157 2.14 11.51 8.50
C ALA A 157 1.70 10.19 7.84
N ALA A 158 2.69 9.41 7.40
CA ALA A 158 2.55 8.07 6.85
C ALA A 158 3.19 7.03 7.78
N ARG A 159 2.54 5.87 7.97
CA ARG A 159 3.12 4.71 8.66
C ARG A 159 3.78 3.80 7.62
N VAL A 160 5.11 3.68 7.67
CA VAL A 160 5.92 2.92 6.71
C VAL A 160 6.51 1.69 7.42
N ALA A 161 6.38 0.52 6.78
CA ALA A 161 6.92 -0.75 7.26
C ALA A 161 8.38 -0.93 6.83
N VAL A 162 9.08 -1.92 7.40
CA VAL A 162 10.42 -2.33 6.94
C VAL A 162 10.36 -2.77 5.48
N SER A 163 11.42 -2.51 4.72
CA SER A 163 11.60 -2.87 3.30
C SER A 163 10.49 -2.39 2.38
N LYS A 164 9.78 -1.32 2.75
CA LYS A 164 8.69 -0.74 1.96
C LYS A 164 9.23 0.33 0.99
N ILE A 165 8.79 0.29 -0.26
CA ILE A 165 9.15 1.30 -1.28
C ILE A 165 8.35 2.59 -1.04
N ILE A 166 9.02 3.74 -1.19
CA ILE A 166 8.43 5.08 -1.02
C ILE A 166 8.25 5.77 -2.37
N PHE A 167 9.32 5.79 -3.18
CA PHE A 167 9.37 6.44 -4.48
C PHE A 167 9.77 5.46 -5.56
N GLU A 168 9.27 5.68 -6.77
CA GLU A 168 9.71 4.98 -7.98
C GLU A 168 9.81 5.96 -9.15
N ILE A 169 10.73 5.69 -10.06
CA ILE A 169 10.99 6.53 -11.23
C ILE A 169 10.87 5.66 -12.48
N LYS A 170 10.06 6.11 -13.45
CA LYS A 170 10.03 5.58 -14.83
C LYS A 170 10.54 6.63 -15.79
N GLY A 171 11.31 6.25 -16.80
CA GLY A 171 11.66 7.14 -17.92
C GLY A 171 13.11 7.04 -18.36
N ASP A 172 13.52 7.97 -19.21
CA ASP A 172 14.86 8.01 -19.80
C ASP A 172 15.85 8.62 -18.79
N VAL A 173 16.36 7.76 -17.91
CA VAL A 173 17.31 8.11 -16.84
C VAL A 173 18.30 6.95 -16.67
N HIS A 174 19.58 7.23 -16.89
CA HIS A 174 20.66 6.25 -16.66
C HIS A 174 20.74 5.84 -15.18
N GLU A 175 21.03 4.56 -14.91
CA GLU A 175 20.95 3.97 -13.56
C GLU A 175 21.74 4.77 -12.51
N GLN A 176 22.97 5.17 -12.83
CA GLN A 176 23.83 5.89 -11.87
C GLN A 176 23.25 7.25 -11.47
N VAL A 177 22.49 7.89 -12.37
CA VAL A 177 21.83 9.18 -12.11
C VAL A 177 20.61 8.97 -11.21
N ALA A 178 19.81 7.92 -11.47
CA ALA A 178 18.70 7.55 -10.59
C ALA A 178 19.19 7.14 -9.19
N ARG A 179 20.29 6.36 -9.12
CA ARG A 179 20.96 5.93 -7.89
C ARG A 179 21.43 7.13 -7.06
N ASP A 180 22.05 8.13 -7.69
CA ASP A 180 22.50 9.34 -7.02
C ASP A 180 21.34 10.25 -6.56
N ALA A 181 20.29 10.41 -7.37
CA ALA A 181 19.06 11.12 -6.96
C ALA A 181 18.39 10.46 -5.74
N PHE A 182 18.36 9.13 -5.71
CA PHE A 182 17.83 8.37 -4.59
C PHE A 182 18.73 8.38 -3.35
N ARG A 183 20.05 8.38 -3.51
CA ARG A 183 21.03 8.60 -2.42
C ARG A 183 20.81 9.97 -1.75
N LEU A 184 20.70 11.03 -2.54
CA LEU A 184 20.45 12.40 -2.04
C LEU A 184 19.08 12.51 -1.34
N ALA A 185 18.05 11.83 -1.84
CA ALA A 185 16.74 11.78 -1.19
C ALA A 185 16.75 10.98 0.12
N GLY A 186 17.45 9.85 0.15
CA GLY A 186 17.64 9.02 1.34
C GLY A 186 18.31 9.81 2.47
N ASN A 187 19.42 10.49 2.18
CA ASN A 187 20.17 11.28 3.16
C ASN A 187 19.38 12.44 3.79
N LYS A 188 18.31 12.92 3.14
CA LYS A 188 17.43 13.98 3.68
C LYS A 188 16.17 13.46 4.37
N MET A 189 15.88 12.16 4.29
CA MET A 189 14.72 11.55 4.95
C MET A 189 15.14 10.78 6.21
N PRO A 190 14.31 10.71 7.26
CA PRO A 190 14.69 10.03 8.50
C PRO A 190 14.69 8.51 8.31
N GLY A 191 15.88 7.93 8.12
CA GLY A 191 16.10 6.50 7.94
C GLY A 191 17.28 6.16 7.05
N GLN A 192 17.60 4.87 6.98
CA GLN A 192 18.44 4.32 5.91
C GLN A 192 17.58 3.77 4.77
N TYR A 193 18.07 3.92 3.54
CA TYR A 193 17.36 3.55 2.32
C TYR A 193 18.30 2.86 1.34
N GLU A 194 17.78 1.88 0.61
CA GLU A 194 18.48 1.19 -0.49
C GLU A 194 17.86 1.54 -1.86
N PHE A 195 18.69 1.47 -2.89
CA PHE A 195 18.30 1.51 -4.30
C PHE A 195 17.79 0.13 -4.73
N VAL A 196 16.73 0.09 -5.54
CA VAL A 196 16.08 -1.15 -6.01
C VAL A 196 15.71 -1.01 -7.50
N LYS A 197 15.93 -2.07 -8.28
CA LYS A 197 15.51 -2.16 -9.70
C LYS A 197 14.16 -2.89 -9.83
N ARG A 198 13.42 -2.66 -10.92
CA ARG A 198 12.35 -3.58 -11.33
C ARG A 198 12.97 -4.94 -11.67
N GLY A 199 12.41 -6.01 -11.12
CA GLY A 199 12.94 -7.37 -11.24
C GLY A 199 13.73 -7.84 -10.00
N ASP A 200 14.19 -6.92 -9.13
CA ASP A 200 14.76 -7.31 -7.84
C ASP A 200 13.74 -8.09 -7.01
N PRO A 201 14.15 -9.17 -6.32
CA PRO A 201 13.23 -9.98 -5.55
C PRO A 201 12.60 -9.18 -4.40
N PRO A 202 11.31 -9.45 -4.08
CA PRO A 202 10.63 -8.83 -2.95
C PRO A 202 11.29 -9.21 -1.61
N VAL A 203 10.96 -8.46 -0.56
CA VAL A 203 11.51 -8.65 0.79
C VAL A 203 10.42 -9.09 1.75
N VAL A 204 10.73 -10.09 2.56
CA VAL A 204 9.87 -10.58 3.64
C VAL A 204 10.50 -10.20 4.97
N GLY A 205 9.94 -9.17 5.61
CA GLY A 205 10.47 -8.59 6.85
C GLY A 205 11.78 -7.83 6.59
N ILE A 206 12.90 -8.55 6.66
CA ILE A 206 14.26 -8.08 6.31
C ILE A 206 14.95 -8.99 5.26
N THR A 207 14.37 -10.15 4.95
CA THR A 207 15.00 -11.17 4.10
C THR A 207 14.59 -10.98 2.64
N LYS A 208 15.54 -10.68 1.75
CA LYS A 208 15.34 -10.65 0.30
C LYS A 208 15.04 -12.07 -0.20
N LEU A 209 14.01 -12.26 -1.03
CA LEU A 209 13.67 -13.58 -1.62
C LEU A 209 14.58 -13.92 -2.82
N ALA A 210 15.90 -13.78 -2.65
CA ALA A 210 16.89 -14.24 -3.60
C ALA A 210 17.18 -15.73 -3.31
N GLY A 211 16.75 -16.63 -4.20
CA GLY A 211 16.89 -18.09 -4.05
C GLY A 211 16.00 -18.74 -2.98
N VAL A 212 15.65 -18.04 -1.91
CA VAL A 212 14.81 -18.56 -0.81
C VAL A 212 13.32 -18.32 -1.08
N SER A 213 12.51 -19.38 -0.99
CA SER A 213 11.06 -19.30 -1.21
C SER A 213 10.27 -18.80 0.01
N LEU A 214 9.12 -18.16 -0.22
CA LEU A 214 8.24 -17.67 0.85
C LEU A 214 7.72 -18.81 1.75
N GLU A 215 7.48 -20.00 1.20
CA GLU A 215 7.07 -21.18 1.98
C GLU A 215 8.22 -21.77 2.80
N GLU A 216 9.46 -21.71 2.31
CA GLU A 216 10.64 -22.08 3.09
C GLU A 216 10.90 -21.14 4.28
N LEU A 217 10.55 -19.86 4.15
CA LEU A 217 10.55 -18.96 5.31
C LEU A 217 9.53 -19.37 6.38
N LYS A 218 8.41 -20.02 6.02
CA LYS A 218 7.41 -20.53 6.98
C LYS A 218 7.78 -21.89 7.61
N LYS A 219 8.60 -22.72 6.94
CA LYS A 219 8.95 -24.06 7.44
C LYS A 219 9.69 -23.97 8.79
N PRO A 220 9.25 -24.69 9.85
CA PRO A 220 9.92 -24.67 11.15
C PRO A 220 11.37 -25.20 11.12
N ARG A 221 11.67 -26.12 10.21
CA ARG A 221 13.02 -26.64 9.92
C ARG A 221 13.40 -26.27 8.49
N ARG A 222 14.58 -25.67 8.30
CA ARG A 222 15.16 -25.33 6.99
C ARG A 222 16.41 -26.17 6.73
N LYS A 223 16.74 -26.43 5.47
CA LYS A 223 17.96 -27.17 5.08
C LYS A 223 19.21 -26.28 5.09
N VAL A 224 19.04 -24.99 4.79
CA VAL A 224 20.14 -24.02 4.70
C VAL A 224 19.90 -22.88 5.71
N PRO A 225 20.92 -22.41 6.45
CA PRO A 225 20.84 -21.18 7.22
C PRO A 225 20.53 -19.97 6.32
N LEU A 226 19.83 -18.96 6.84
CA LEU A 226 19.64 -17.73 6.08
C LEU A 226 20.97 -16.97 5.91
N PRO A 227 21.21 -16.30 4.77
CA PRO A 227 22.31 -15.36 4.66
C PRO A 227 22.12 -14.24 5.69
N MET A 228 23.06 -14.13 6.63
CA MET A 228 23.04 -13.10 7.67
C MET A 228 23.22 -11.71 7.04
N PRO A 229 22.46 -10.68 7.44
CA PRO A 229 22.58 -9.35 6.86
C PRO A 229 24.00 -8.81 7.05
N GLY A 230 24.72 -8.57 5.95
CA GLY A 230 26.12 -8.16 5.93
C GLY A 230 27.12 -9.25 5.49
N LYS A 231 26.76 -10.54 5.54
CA LYS A 231 27.54 -11.59 4.86
C LYS A 231 27.09 -11.72 3.41
N ILE A 232 27.91 -11.23 2.50
CA ILE A 232 27.89 -11.64 1.09
C ILE A 232 28.29 -13.12 1.07
N SER A 233 27.39 -14.00 0.62
CA SER A 233 27.77 -15.37 0.27
C SER A 233 28.74 -15.34 -0.91
N PRO A 234 29.84 -16.12 -0.92
CA PRO A 234 30.74 -16.17 -2.06
C PRO A 234 29.93 -16.49 -3.32
N GLU A 235 30.20 -15.75 -4.39
CA GLU A 235 29.48 -15.92 -5.65
C GLU A 235 29.72 -17.34 -6.18
N THR A 236 28.66 -18.02 -6.62
CA THR A 236 28.78 -19.32 -7.26
C THR A 236 29.49 -19.12 -8.58
N SER A 237 30.81 -19.34 -8.61
CA SER A 237 31.63 -19.22 -9.79
C SER A 237 31.09 -20.14 -10.88
N ILE A 238 30.64 -19.51 -11.97
CA ILE A 238 30.26 -20.15 -13.22
C ILE A 238 31.39 -21.05 -13.71
N THR A 239 31.25 -22.36 -13.48
CA THR A 239 32.14 -23.38 -14.04
C THR A 239 31.78 -23.58 -15.51
N THR A 240 32.34 -22.73 -16.36
CA THR A 240 32.48 -23.05 -17.78
C THR A 240 33.49 -24.19 -17.92
N GLN A 241 33.08 -25.26 -18.59
CA GLN A 241 33.97 -26.24 -19.23
C GLN A 241 33.95 -25.97 -20.75
#